data_AF-A0A8C6SYZ7-F1
#
_entry.id   AF-A0A8C6SYZ7-F1
#
_cell.length_a   1.000
_cell.length_b   1.000
_cell.length_c   1.000
_cell.angle_alpha   90.00
_cell.angle_beta   90.00
_cell.angle_gamma   90.00
#
_symmetry.space_group_name_H-M   'P 1'
#
loop_
_entity.id
_entity.type
_entity.pdbx_description
1 polymer ?
#
loop_
_entity_poly.entity_id
_entity_poly.type
_entity_poly.pdbx_seq_one_letter_code
_entity_poly.pdbx_strand_id
1 'polypeptide(L)'
;MDKNTEAASERILLEPYKYLLQLPGKQVRSKLSQAFNHWLKVPEDKLQVIIEVTEMLHNASLLIDDIEDSSKLRRGFPVAHSIYGIPSVINSANYVYFLGLEKVLTLEHPEAVRVFTRQLLELHRGQGLDIFWRDTYTCPTEEEYRKMVLQKTGGLFGLAVGLMQLFSDWKHDLKPLLDTLGLFFQIRDDYANLSSKEYSENKSFCEDLTEGKFSFPTIHAIWSCPESTQVQNILRQRTENMDIKKYCVDYLEKVGSFAYTRETLLELETEAYRLIEELGGNPQLESLVKLLSRMHREAEASVRAGSAGGSAEQQKQ
;
A
#
# COMPACT_ATOMS: atom_id res chain seq x y z
N MET A 1 9.11 -29.09 25.41
CA MET A 1 9.56 -28.38 26.63
C MET A 1 8.37 -28.31 27.59
N ASP A 2 8.49 -27.76 28.80
CA ASP A 2 7.31 -27.50 29.64
C ASP A 2 6.40 -26.49 28.91
N LYS A 3 5.08 -26.72 28.90
CA LYS A 3 4.10 -25.88 28.15
C LYS A 3 4.17 -24.41 28.56
N ASN A 4 4.53 -24.15 29.82
CA ASN A 4 4.72 -22.78 30.32
C ASN A 4 5.94 -22.07 29.70
N THR A 5 7.01 -22.82 29.39
CA THR A 5 8.23 -22.27 28.77
C THR A 5 8.03 -22.01 27.27
N GLU A 6 7.24 -22.84 26.60
CA GLU A 6 6.85 -22.62 25.19
C GLU A 6 5.98 -21.37 25.06
N ALA A 7 4.95 -21.21 25.91
CA ALA A 7 4.10 -20.02 25.91
C ALA A 7 4.87 -18.73 26.23
N ALA A 8 5.87 -18.79 27.11
CA ALA A 8 6.73 -17.66 27.41
C ALA A 8 7.63 -17.30 26.21
N SER A 9 8.19 -18.29 25.52
CA SER A 9 9.01 -18.11 24.31
C SER A 9 8.18 -17.50 23.16
N GLU A 10 6.99 -18.05 22.89
CA GLU A 10 6.06 -17.52 21.89
C GLU A 10 5.70 -16.05 22.13
N ARG A 11 5.50 -15.69 23.40
CA ARG A 11 5.21 -14.30 23.76
C ARG A 11 6.37 -13.37 23.40
N ILE A 12 7.62 -13.78 23.63
CA ILE A 12 8.81 -12.99 23.31
C ILE A 12 8.94 -12.83 21.78
N LEU A 13 8.80 -13.92 21.03
CA LEU A 13 8.96 -13.90 19.57
C LEU A 13 7.90 -13.02 18.87
N LEU A 14 6.68 -12.96 19.41
CA LEU A 14 5.57 -12.22 18.82
C LEU A 14 5.38 -10.82 19.41
N GLU A 15 6.20 -10.37 20.35
CA GLU A 15 6.01 -9.07 21.00
C GLU A 15 6.06 -7.88 20.01
N PRO A 16 7.01 -7.80 19.06
CA PRO A 16 6.99 -6.74 18.04
C PRO A 16 5.76 -6.77 17.14
N TYR A 17 5.31 -7.97 16.77
CA TYR A 17 4.10 -8.16 15.98
C TYR A 17 2.83 -7.75 16.74
N LYS A 18 2.70 -8.14 18.01
CA LYS A 18 1.58 -7.74 18.87
C LYS A 18 1.55 -6.24 19.13
N TYR A 19 2.72 -5.60 19.26
CA TYR A 19 2.82 -4.15 19.34
C TYR A 19 2.16 -3.47 18.13
N LEU A 20 2.50 -3.90 16.91
CA LEU A 20 1.90 -3.36 15.69
C LEU A 20 0.37 -3.58 15.63
N LEU A 21 -0.12 -4.73 16.11
CA LEU A 21 -1.56 -5.03 16.12
C LEU A 21 -2.37 -4.17 17.10
N GLN A 22 -1.75 -3.63 18.15
CA GLN A 22 -2.42 -2.71 19.08
C GLN A 22 -2.71 -1.34 18.43
N LEU A 23 -2.04 -1.03 17.33
CA LEU A 23 -2.19 0.25 16.63
C LEU A 23 -3.43 0.20 15.72
N PRO A 24 -4.36 1.17 15.82
CA PRO A 24 -5.59 1.15 15.04
C PRO A 24 -5.31 1.19 13.53
N GLY A 25 -5.73 0.15 12.82
CA GLY A 25 -5.63 0.05 11.35
C GLY A 25 -6.98 0.22 10.65
N LYS A 26 -6.97 0.59 9.37
CA LYS A 26 -8.20 0.78 8.56
C LYS A 26 -8.89 -0.54 8.12
N GLN A 27 -8.27 -1.69 8.41
CA GLN A 27 -8.74 -3.06 8.08
C GLN A 27 -9.26 -3.20 6.65
N VAL A 28 -8.60 -2.55 5.70
CA VAL A 28 -9.03 -2.48 4.30
C VAL A 28 -9.03 -3.85 3.65
N ARG A 29 -8.05 -4.71 3.97
CA ARG A 29 -7.90 -6.04 3.39
C ARG A 29 -9.02 -6.98 3.82
N SER A 30 -9.36 -7.02 5.11
CA SER A 30 -10.55 -7.74 5.59
C SER A 30 -11.84 -7.28 4.89
N LYS A 31 -12.08 -5.97 4.76
CA LYS A 31 -13.24 -5.43 4.03
C LYS A 31 -13.23 -5.82 2.55
N LEU A 32 -12.04 -5.86 1.93
CA LEU A 32 -11.88 -6.28 0.55
C LEU A 32 -12.17 -7.77 0.40
N SER A 33 -11.65 -8.65 1.26
CA SER A 33 -11.98 -10.07 1.26
C SER A 33 -13.49 -10.30 1.41
N GLN A 34 -14.17 -9.56 2.29
CA GLN A 34 -15.63 -9.61 2.42
C GLN A 34 -16.34 -9.15 1.15
N ALA A 35 -15.89 -8.04 0.55
CA ALA A 35 -16.45 -7.53 -0.70
C ALA A 35 -16.30 -8.53 -1.85
N PHE A 36 -15.14 -9.17 -2.01
CA PHE A 36 -14.96 -10.22 -3.02
C PHE A 36 -15.77 -11.49 -2.70
N ASN A 37 -16.07 -11.75 -1.43
CA ASN A 37 -16.92 -12.89 -1.05
C ASN A 37 -18.37 -12.74 -1.53
N HIS A 38 -18.81 -11.52 -1.89
CA HIS A 38 -20.08 -11.29 -2.58
C HIS A 38 -20.21 -12.17 -3.84
N TRP A 39 -19.14 -12.27 -4.63
CA TRP A 39 -19.08 -13.12 -5.81
C TRP A 39 -18.64 -14.55 -5.47
N LEU A 40 -17.60 -14.69 -4.66
CA LEU A 40 -16.91 -15.97 -4.48
C LEU A 40 -17.63 -16.94 -3.54
N LYS A 41 -18.47 -16.46 -2.61
CA LYS A 41 -19.30 -17.30 -1.73
C LYS A 41 -18.52 -18.44 -1.05
N VAL A 42 -17.32 -18.13 -0.58
CA VAL A 42 -16.43 -19.06 0.12
C VAL A 42 -17.08 -19.49 1.44
N PRO A 43 -16.98 -20.77 1.84
CA PRO A 43 -17.40 -21.23 3.17
C PRO A 43 -16.74 -20.41 4.29
N GLU A 44 -17.53 -20.04 5.31
CA GLU A 44 -17.11 -19.10 6.35
C GLU A 44 -15.85 -19.55 7.11
N ASP A 45 -15.72 -20.85 7.38
CA ASP A 45 -14.56 -21.44 8.04
C ASP A 45 -13.27 -21.23 7.23
N LYS A 46 -13.36 -21.37 5.90
CA LYS A 46 -12.23 -21.15 4.99
C LYS A 46 -11.95 -19.66 4.80
N LEU A 47 -12.99 -18.84 4.69
CA LEU A 47 -12.86 -17.38 4.55
C LEU A 47 -12.13 -16.77 5.76
N GLN A 48 -12.50 -17.17 6.97
CA GLN A 48 -11.88 -16.69 8.20
C GLN A 48 -10.38 -17.01 8.24
N VAL A 49 -10.00 -18.24 7.86
CA VAL A 49 -8.58 -18.63 7.75
C VAL A 49 -7.83 -17.79 6.71
N ILE A 50 -8.44 -17.53 5.55
CA ILE A 50 -7.83 -16.70 4.49
C ILE A 50 -7.63 -15.25 4.94
N ILE A 51 -8.62 -14.68 5.65
CA ILE A 51 -8.53 -13.33 6.21
C ILE A 51 -7.39 -13.27 7.24
N GLU A 52 -7.32 -14.24 8.15
CA GLU A 52 -6.25 -14.30 9.16
C GLU A 52 -4.87 -14.38 8.53
N VAL A 53 -4.66 -15.27 7.55
CA VAL A 53 -3.40 -15.37 6.81
C VAL A 53 -3.05 -14.04 6.15
N THR A 54 -4.01 -13.41 5.47
CA THR A 54 -3.78 -12.16 4.75
C THR A 54 -3.38 -11.03 5.69
N GLU A 55 -4.03 -10.90 6.84
CA GLU A 55 -3.70 -9.89 7.85
C GLU A 55 -2.36 -10.21 8.55
N MET A 56 -2.04 -11.48 8.81
CA MET A 56 -0.74 -11.88 9.35
C MET A 56 0.40 -11.44 8.44
N LEU A 57 0.30 -11.78 7.15
CA LEU A 57 1.30 -11.42 6.16
C LEU A 57 1.37 -9.91 5.94
N HIS A 58 0.23 -9.21 5.95
CA HIS A 58 0.21 -7.76 5.82
C HIS A 58 0.94 -7.07 6.97
N ASN A 59 0.65 -7.43 8.21
CA ASN A 59 1.28 -6.79 9.37
C ASN A 59 2.75 -7.22 9.48
N ALA A 60 3.10 -8.46 9.14
CA ALA A 60 4.49 -8.88 9.05
C ALA A 60 5.26 -8.11 7.96
N SER A 61 4.66 -7.86 6.80
CA SER A 61 5.31 -7.09 5.74
C SER A 61 5.52 -5.64 6.13
N LEU A 62 4.60 -5.02 6.88
CA LEU A 62 4.78 -3.66 7.40
C LEU A 62 5.98 -3.57 8.36
N LEU A 63 6.22 -4.59 9.19
CA LEU A 63 7.38 -4.61 10.09
C LEU A 63 8.70 -4.63 9.31
N ILE A 64 8.75 -5.38 8.20
CA ILE A 64 9.93 -5.46 7.33
C ILE A 64 10.08 -4.19 6.50
N ASP A 65 9.01 -3.72 5.86
CA ASP A 65 8.97 -2.50 5.03
C ASP A 65 9.43 -1.27 5.83
N ASP A 66 8.91 -1.07 7.05
CA ASP A 66 9.34 0.05 7.90
C ASP A 66 10.86 -0.01 8.24
N ILE A 67 11.48 -1.20 8.26
CA ILE A 67 12.94 -1.35 8.43
C ILE A 67 13.68 -1.04 7.13
N GLU A 68 13.23 -1.62 6.01
CA GLU A 68 13.81 -1.44 4.68
C GLU A 68 13.79 0.03 4.24
N ASP A 69 12.79 0.78 4.71
CA ASP A 69 12.54 2.18 4.37
C ASP A 69 13.10 3.16 5.42
N SER A 70 13.64 2.63 6.53
CA SER A 70 14.11 3.45 7.67
C SER A 70 13.04 4.40 8.22
N SER A 71 11.78 3.98 8.16
CA SER A 71 10.60 4.74 8.60
C SER A 71 10.69 5.09 10.08
N LYS A 72 10.06 6.19 10.48
CA LYS A 72 10.05 6.63 11.89
C LYS A 72 8.75 6.29 12.59
N LEU A 73 7.63 6.42 11.87
CA LEU A 73 6.29 6.26 12.43
C LEU A 73 5.43 5.31 11.59
N ARG A 74 4.62 4.51 12.29
CA ARG A 74 3.53 3.73 11.72
C ARG A 74 2.24 4.02 12.48
N ARG A 75 1.19 4.44 11.76
CA ARG A 75 -0.14 4.73 12.33
C ARG A 75 -0.08 5.78 13.46
N GLY A 76 0.89 6.70 13.40
CA GLY A 76 1.12 7.75 14.39
C GLY A 76 1.97 7.32 15.60
N PHE A 77 2.47 6.09 15.63
CA PHE A 77 3.29 5.55 16.73
C PHE A 77 4.69 5.20 16.24
N PRO A 78 5.70 5.13 17.13
CA PRO A 78 7.04 4.68 16.77
C PRO A 78 7.00 3.31 16.08
N VAL A 79 7.78 3.14 15.03
CA VAL A 79 7.97 1.84 14.37
C VAL A 79 8.52 0.80 15.36
N ALA A 80 8.11 -0.46 15.22
CA ALA A 80 8.46 -1.52 16.17
C ALA A 80 9.99 -1.68 16.33
N HIS A 81 10.75 -1.53 15.24
CA HIS A 81 12.21 -1.71 15.26
C HIS A 81 12.94 -0.62 16.05
N SER A 82 12.32 0.54 16.27
CA SER A 82 12.85 1.60 17.13
C SER A 82 12.73 1.27 18.63
N ILE A 83 11.81 0.36 18.99
CA ILE A 83 11.55 -0.07 20.38
C ILE A 83 12.31 -1.37 20.68
N TYR A 84 12.14 -2.38 19.82
CA TYR A 84 12.63 -3.75 20.05
C TYR A 84 13.96 -4.06 19.35
N GLY A 85 14.46 -3.12 18.53
CA GLY A 85 15.66 -3.28 17.72
C GLY A 85 15.42 -4.03 16.41
N ILE A 86 16.15 -3.64 15.37
CA ILE A 86 16.07 -4.23 14.02
C ILE A 86 16.18 -5.77 14.03
N PRO A 87 17.16 -6.41 14.70
CA PRO A 87 17.30 -7.87 14.65
C PRO A 87 16.06 -8.62 15.16
N SER A 88 15.49 -8.16 16.27
CA SER A 88 14.31 -8.77 16.88
C SER A 88 13.09 -8.67 15.98
N VAL A 89 12.90 -7.51 15.34
CA VAL A 89 11.73 -7.26 14.48
C VAL A 89 11.82 -8.02 13.17
N ILE A 90 13.00 -8.10 12.54
CA ILE A 90 13.20 -8.96 11.35
C ILE A 90 12.85 -10.40 11.69
N ASN A 91 13.39 -10.92 12.80
CA ASN A 91 13.12 -12.31 13.20
C ASN A 91 11.62 -12.54 13.50
N SER A 92 10.98 -11.61 14.22
CA SER A 92 9.55 -11.68 14.55
C SER A 92 8.67 -11.68 13.29
N ALA A 93 8.93 -10.78 12.34
CA ALA A 93 8.17 -10.70 11.09
C ALA A 93 8.35 -11.94 10.22
N ASN A 94 9.60 -12.42 10.06
CA ASN A 94 9.88 -13.65 9.32
C ASN A 94 9.22 -14.88 9.97
N TYR A 95 9.22 -14.93 11.31
CA TYR A 95 8.52 -15.98 12.04
C TYR A 95 7.01 -15.97 11.74
N VAL A 96 6.38 -14.79 11.71
CA VAL A 96 4.97 -14.65 11.35
C VAL A 96 4.69 -15.03 9.89
N TYR A 97 5.62 -14.82 8.95
CA TYR A 97 5.46 -15.34 7.58
C TYR A 97 5.31 -16.87 7.56
N PHE A 98 6.10 -17.59 8.36
CA PHE A 98 6.01 -19.05 8.44
C PHE A 98 4.81 -19.53 9.25
N LEU A 99 4.37 -18.81 10.28
CA LEU A 99 3.07 -19.06 10.92
C LEU A 99 1.91 -18.84 9.92
N GLY A 100 2.03 -17.87 9.02
CA GLY A 100 1.09 -17.67 7.92
C GLY A 100 1.04 -18.88 6.99
N LEU A 101 2.20 -19.44 6.63
CA LEU A 101 2.28 -20.68 5.84
C LEU A 101 1.67 -21.88 6.59
N GLU A 102 1.98 -22.06 7.87
CA GLU A 102 1.37 -23.10 8.72
C GLU A 102 -0.15 -22.97 8.72
N LYS A 103 -0.66 -21.76 8.86
CA LYS A 103 -2.09 -21.47 8.81
C LYS A 103 -2.70 -21.78 7.45
N VAL A 104 -2.01 -21.48 6.34
CA VAL A 104 -2.46 -21.87 4.98
C VAL A 104 -2.59 -23.38 4.82
N LEU A 105 -1.71 -24.18 5.43
CA LEU A 105 -1.80 -25.65 5.36
C LEU A 105 -3.11 -26.18 5.95
N THR A 106 -3.70 -25.49 6.94
CA THR A 106 -5.00 -25.86 7.54
C THR A 106 -6.19 -25.70 6.58
N LEU A 107 -6.02 -25.02 5.44
CA LEU A 107 -7.03 -24.96 4.40
C LEU A 107 -7.25 -26.33 3.73
N GLU A 108 -6.27 -27.23 3.79
CA GLU A 108 -6.30 -28.61 3.26
C GLU A 108 -6.62 -28.68 1.75
N HIS A 109 -6.25 -27.64 1.00
CA HIS A 109 -6.39 -27.61 -0.46
C HIS A 109 -5.02 -27.78 -1.13
N PRO A 110 -4.86 -28.70 -2.12
CA PRO A 110 -3.56 -29.03 -2.72
C PRO A 110 -2.85 -27.83 -3.36
N GLU A 111 -3.60 -26.91 -3.97
CA GLU A 111 -3.02 -25.70 -4.59
C GLU A 111 -2.77 -24.53 -3.61
N ALA A 112 -3.19 -24.61 -2.34
CA ALA A 112 -3.12 -23.46 -1.43
C ALA A 112 -1.67 -22.99 -1.19
N VAL A 113 -0.75 -23.93 -0.94
CA VAL A 113 0.68 -23.64 -0.77
C VAL A 113 1.31 -23.09 -2.04
N ARG A 114 0.85 -23.55 -3.21
CA ARG A 114 1.33 -23.05 -4.51
C ARG A 114 0.90 -21.62 -4.75
N VAL A 115 -0.36 -21.28 -4.45
CA VAL A 115 -0.86 -19.90 -4.48
C VAL A 115 -0.07 -19.03 -3.52
N PHE A 116 0.08 -19.46 -2.26
CA PHE A 116 0.88 -18.76 -1.25
C PHE A 116 2.30 -18.45 -1.74
N THR A 117 3.01 -19.49 -2.18
CA THR A 117 4.41 -19.36 -2.64
C THR A 117 4.53 -18.41 -3.82
N ARG A 118 3.66 -18.56 -4.83
CA ARG A 118 3.68 -17.70 -6.01
C ARG A 118 3.47 -16.23 -5.64
N GLN A 119 2.50 -15.94 -4.77
CA GLN A 119 2.15 -14.56 -4.43
C GLN A 119 3.19 -13.90 -3.54
N LEU A 120 3.84 -14.65 -2.63
CA LEU A 120 4.96 -14.12 -1.85
C LEU A 120 6.18 -13.85 -2.73
N LEU A 121 6.46 -14.70 -3.74
CA LEU A 121 7.52 -14.43 -4.72
C LEU A 121 7.24 -13.16 -5.52
N GLU A 122 6.01 -12.93 -5.97
CA GLU A 122 5.63 -11.68 -6.63
C GLU A 122 5.81 -10.48 -5.70
N LEU A 123 5.33 -10.55 -4.46
CA LEU A 123 5.48 -9.48 -3.49
C LEU A 123 6.96 -9.08 -3.31
N HIS A 124 7.85 -10.06 -3.13
CA HIS A 124 9.29 -9.79 -2.96
C HIS A 124 9.97 -9.31 -4.26
N ARG A 125 9.49 -9.72 -5.44
CA ARG A 125 9.97 -9.16 -6.72
C ARG A 125 9.64 -7.67 -6.82
N GLY A 126 8.39 -7.31 -6.48
CA GLY A 126 7.95 -5.92 -6.45
C GLY A 126 8.76 -5.09 -5.45
N GLN A 127 8.84 -5.54 -4.20
CA GLN A 127 9.62 -4.86 -3.15
C GLN A 127 11.10 -4.70 -3.54
N GLY A 128 11.71 -5.76 -4.09
CA GLY A 128 13.11 -5.73 -4.52
C GLY A 128 13.38 -4.72 -5.63
N LEU A 129 12.46 -4.53 -6.58
CA LEU A 129 12.58 -3.51 -7.62
C LEU A 129 12.45 -2.09 -7.05
N ASP A 130 11.49 -1.87 -6.13
CA ASP A 130 11.28 -0.59 -5.44
C ASP A 130 12.58 -0.16 -4.70
N ILE A 131 13.15 -1.08 -3.92
CA ILE A 131 14.42 -0.89 -3.20
C ILE A 131 15.58 -0.68 -4.18
N PHE A 132 15.66 -1.48 -5.24
CA PHE A 132 16.74 -1.39 -6.22
C PHE A 132 16.78 -0.01 -6.88
N TRP A 133 15.64 0.49 -7.36
CA TRP A 133 15.57 1.81 -7.98
C TRP A 133 15.98 2.91 -7.01
N ARG A 134 15.43 2.88 -5.79
CA ARG A 134 15.76 3.82 -4.70
C ARG A 134 17.26 3.85 -4.39
N ASP A 135 17.86 2.69 -4.17
CA ASP A 135 19.23 2.58 -3.66
C ASP A 135 20.29 2.73 -4.77
N THR A 136 19.92 2.47 -6.03
CA THR A 136 20.78 2.77 -7.20
C THR A 136 20.55 4.17 -7.78
N TYR A 137 19.57 4.92 -7.26
CA TYR A 137 19.16 6.23 -7.76
C TYR A 137 18.72 6.22 -9.23
N THR A 138 18.13 5.11 -9.67
CA THR A 138 17.64 4.93 -11.04
C THR A 138 16.12 5.09 -11.04
N CYS A 139 15.63 6.27 -11.44
CA CYS A 139 14.20 6.51 -11.53
C CYS A 139 13.57 5.58 -12.59
N PRO A 140 12.55 4.78 -12.24
CA PRO A 140 11.84 3.95 -13.21
C PRO A 140 10.99 4.82 -14.14
N THR A 141 10.64 4.27 -15.31
CA THR A 141 9.51 4.78 -16.10
C THR A 141 8.19 4.52 -15.38
N GLU A 142 7.12 5.24 -15.77
CA GLU A 142 5.79 5.00 -15.21
C GLU A 142 5.31 3.56 -15.47
N GLU A 143 5.60 2.99 -16.65
CA GLU A 143 5.22 1.62 -16.99
C GLU A 143 5.92 0.59 -16.08
N GLU A 144 7.22 0.78 -15.82
CA GLU A 144 7.98 -0.06 -14.90
C GLU A 144 7.45 0.05 -13.47
N TYR A 145 7.18 1.27 -13.00
CA TYR A 145 6.56 1.50 -11.70
C TYR A 145 5.22 0.77 -11.59
N ARG A 146 4.33 0.90 -12.59
CA ARG A 146 3.03 0.22 -12.59
C ARG A 146 3.21 -1.30 -12.50
N LYS A 147 4.14 -1.89 -13.28
CA LYS A 147 4.45 -3.33 -13.20
C LYS A 147 4.94 -3.75 -11.82
N MET A 148 5.84 -2.98 -11.21
CA MET A 148 6.34 -3.24 -9.86
C MET A 148 5.20 -3.19 -8.83
N VAL A 149 4.31 -2.20 -8.92
CA VAL A 149 3.15 -2.07 -8.01
C VAL A 149 2.19 -3.27 -8.11
N LEU A 150 1.95 -3.77 -9.32
CA LEU A 150 1.14 -4.98 -9.52
C LEU A 150 1.74 -6.20 -8.81
N GLN A 151 3.07 -6.24 -8.63
CA GLN A 151 3.75 -7.28 -7.88
C GLN A 151 3.72 -7.02 -6.37
N LYS A 152 4.14 -5.83 -5.92
CA LYS A 152 4.23 -5.45 -4.50
C LYS A 152 2.86 -5.43 -3.80
N THR A 153 1.93 -4.65 -4.34
CA THR A 153 0.60 -4.43 -3.72
C THR A 153 -0.43 -5.42 -4.25
N GLY A 154 -0.37 -5.73 -5.54
CA GLY A 154 -1.23 -6.74 -6.16
C GLY A 154 -0.96 -8.16 -5.66
N GLY A 155 0.26 -8.49 -5.23
CA GLY A 155 0.62 -9.82 -4.72
C GLY A 155 -0.22 -10.24 -3.51
N LEU A 156 -0.41 -9.36 -2.53
CA LEU A 156 -1.17 -9.71 -1.32
C LEU A 156 -2.70 -9.73 -1.54
N PHE A 157 -3.22 -8.86 -2.41
CA PHE A 157 -4.63 -8.97 -2.85
C PHE A 157 -4.87 -10.25 -3.66
N GLY A 158 -3.94 -10.57 -4.56
CA GLY A 158 -3.96 -11.80 -5.34
C GLY A 158 -3.79 -13.05 -4.49
N LEU A 159 -3.15 -12.97 -3.31
CA LEU A 159 -3.13 -14.06 -2.34
C LEU A 159 -4.50 -14.30 -1.75
N ALA A 160 -5.12 -13.26 -1.17
CA ALA A 160 -6.43 -13.38 -0.54
C ALA A 160 -7.48 -13.92 -1.53
N VAL A 161 -7.63 -13.27 -2.68
CA VAL A 161 -8.60 -13.66 -3.70
C VAL A 161 -8.23 -14.98 -4.37
N GLY A 162 -6.95 -15.22 -4.63
CA GLY A 162 -6.48 -16.49 -5.20
C GLY A 162 -6.78 -17.69 -4.30
N LEU A 163 -6.63 -17.55 -2.97
CA LEU A 163 -7.02 -18.59 -2.02
C LEU A 163 -8.54 -18.74 -1.97
N MET A 164 -9.31 -17.64 -2.01
CA MET A 164 -10.77 -17.70 -2.04
C MET A 164 -11.30 -18.43 -3.28
N GLN A 165 -10.70 -18.23 -4.45
CA GLN A 165 -11.09 -18.89 -5.70
C GLN A 165 -10.90 -20.42 -5.67
N LEU A 166 -10.03 -20.95 -4.81
CA LEU A 166 -9.87 -22.40 -4.63
C LEU A 166 -11.12 -23.06 -4.03
N PHE A 167 -11.90 -22.30 -3.26
CA PHE A 167 -13.09 -22.76 -2.56
C PHE A 167 -14.38 -22.18 -3.15
N SER A 168 -14.32 -21.64 -4.36
CA SER A 168 -15.44 -21.00 -5.05
C SER A 168 -15.74 -21.68 -6.38
N ASP A 169 -17.02 -21.78 -6.71
CA ASP A 169 -17.49 -22.19 -8.04
C ASP A 169 -17.39 -21.05 -9.08
N TRP A 170 -17.16 -19.82 -8.64
CA TRP A 170 -17.11 -18.67 -9.52
C TRP A 170 -15.71 -18.56 -10.17
N LYS A 171 -15.64 -18.79 -11.49
CA LYS A 171 -14.38 -18.95 -12.24
C LYS A 171 -14.02 -17.78 -13.16
N HIS A 172 -14.73 -16.66 -13.07
CA HIS A 172 -14.38 -15.46 -13.84
C HIS A 172 -13.01 -14.92 -13.41
N ASP A 173 -12.32 -14.29 -14.35
CA ASP A 173 -11.02 -13.70 -14.10
C ASP A 173 -11.17 -12.37 -13.32
N LEU A 174 -10.64 -12.33 -12.10
CA LEU A 174 -10.61 -11.14 -11.24
C LEU A 174 -9.31 -10.36 -11.37
N LYS A 175 -8.33 -10.88 -12.11
CA LYS A 175 -7.02 -10.28 -12.19
C LYS A 175 -7.06 -8.83 -12.70
N PRO A 176 -7.81 -8.47 -13.76
CA PRO A 176 -7.88 -7.09 -14.23
C PRO A 176 -8.39 -6.12 -13.16
N LEU A 177 -9.40 -6.54 -12.39
CA LEU A 177 -9.94 -5.74 -11.29
C LEU A 177 -8.95 -5.64 -10.12
N LEU A 178 -8.29 -6.74 -9.76
CA LEU A 178 -7.27 -6.76 -8.71
C LEU A 178 -6.07 -5.89 -9.07
N ASP A 179 -5.63 -5.92 -10.33
CA ASP A 179 -4.54 -5.10 -10.85
C ASP A 179 -4.92 -3.61 -10.77
N THR A 180 -6.13 -3.26 -11.21
CA THR A 180 -6.66 -1.89 -11.14
C THR A 180 -6.74 -1.38 -9.70
N LEU A 181 -7.28 -2.19 -8.78
CA LEU A 181 -7.34 -1.86 -7.37
C LEU A 181 -5.93 -1.74 -6.77
N GLY A 182 -5.01 -2.65 -7.09
CA GLY A 182 -3.62 -2.62 -6.62
C GLY A 182 -2.92 -1.31 -6.98
N LEU A 183 -3.03 -0.88 -8.24
CA LEU A 183 -2.54 0.42 -8.72
C LEU A 183 -3.22 1.58 -8.01
N PHE A 184 -4.55 1.56 -7.92
CA PHE A 184 -5.32 2.60 -7.23
C PHE A 184 -4.88 2.76 -5.78
N PHE A 185 -4.72 1.66 -5.04
CA PHE A 185 -4.29 1.69 -3.64
C PHE A 185 -2.89 2.26 -3.46
N GLN A 186 -1.94 1.85 -4.29
CA GLN A 186 -0.55 2.32 -4.16
C GLN A 186 -0.39 3.78 -4.57
N ILE A 187 -0.93 4.17 -5.73
CA ILE A 187 -0.83 5.56 -6.21
C ILE A 187 -1.56 6.52 -5.24
N ARG A 188 -2.65 6.05 -4.64
CA ARG A 188 -3.36 6.78 -3.58
C ARG A 188 -2.47 6.93 -2.34
N ASP A 189 -1.72 5.90 -1.94
CA ASP A 189 -0.80 5.96 -0.80
C ASP A 189 0.34 6.96 -1.06
N ASP A 190 0.95 6.88 -2.24
CA ASP A 190 2.00 7.78 -2.70
C ASP A 190 1.53 9.25 -2.73
N TYR A 191 0.30 9.49 -3.22
CA TYR A 191 -0.31 10.82 -3.17
C TYR A 191 -0.54 11.29 -1.74
N ALA A 192 -1.05 10.42 -0.85
CA ALA A 192 -1.34 10.76 0.54
C ALA A 192 -0.07 11.12 1.30
N ASN A 193 1.03 10.39 1.08
CA ASN A 193 2.31 10.60 1.76
C ASN A 193 2.83 12.04 1.56
N LEU A 194 2.63 12.59 0.37
CA LEU A 194 3.16 13.90 -0.02
C LEU A 194 2.17 15.07 0.15
N SER A 195 0.86 14.81 0.11
CA SER A 195 -0.16 15.88 0.08
C SER A 195 -1.09 15.94 1.31
N SER A 196 -1.15 14.89 2.13
CA SER A 196 -2.15 14.80 3.20
C SER A 196 -1.60 15.15 4.58
N LYS A 197 -2.31 16.07 5.26
CA LYS A 197 -2.03 16.44 6.65
C LYS A 197 -2.30 15.29 7.62
N GLU A 198 -3.41 14.55 7.46
CA GLU A 198 -3.72 13.34 8.25
C GLU A 198 -2.63 12.28 8.07
N TYR A 199 -2.09 12.15 6.85
CA TYR A 199 -1.05 11.17 6.58
C TYR A 199 0.29 11.56 7.20
N SER A 200 0.60 12.86 7.20
CA SER A 200 1.76 13.43 7.91
C SER A 200 1.71 13.14 9.42
N GLU A 201 0.53 13.12 10.02
CA GLU A 201 0.33 12.73 11.42
C GLU A 201 0.54 11.22 11.65
N ASN A 202 0.34 10.38 10.63
CA ASN A 202 0.42 8.92 10.72
C ASN A 202 1.78 8.30 10.34
N LYS A 203 2.51 8.89 9.37
CA LYS A 203 3.80 8.38 8.83
C LYS A 203 4.95 9.41 8.91
N SER A 204 4.78 10.54 9.60
CA SER A 204 5.66 11.73 9.51
C SER A 204 5.55 12.47 8.18
N PHE A 205 5.93 13.75 8.15
CA PHE A 205 5.75 14.63 6.98
C PHE A 205 6.63 14.19 5.81
N CYS A 206 6.00 13.84 4.67
CA CYS A 206 6.66 13.42 3.42
C CYS A 206 7.77 12.38 3.64
N GLU A 207 7.43 11.26 4.28
CA GLU A 207 8.37 10.18 4.59
C GLU A 207 9.00 9.60 3.33
N ASP A 208 8.27 9.51 2.21
CA ASP A 208 8.80 9.01 0.93
C ASP A 208 10.02 9.84 0.46
N LEU A 209 10.08 11.15 0.79
CA LEU A 209 11.22 12.00 0.45
C LEU A 209 12.44 11.73 1.35
N THR A 210 12.22 11.36 2.62
CA THR A 210 13.30 10.93 3.52
C THR A 210 13.79 9.54 3.14
N GLU A 211 12.88 8.65 2.77
CA GLU A 211 13.21 7.33 2.26
C GLU A 211 14.05 7.45 0.98
N GLY A 212 13.78 8.46 0.14
CA GLY A 212 14.39 8.63 -1.18
C GLY A 212 13.68 7.83 -2.27
N LYS A 213 12.44 7.41 -2.00
CA LYS A 213 11.63 6.55 -2.87
C LYS A 213 11.17 7.30 -4.12
N PHE A 214 11.16 6.58 -5.24
CA PHE A 214 10.51 7.04 -6.48
C PHE A 214 9.01 6.70 -6.44
N SER A 215 8.23 7.54 -5.77
CA SER A 215 6.77 7.44 -5.75
C SER A 215 6.12 8.08 -6.97
N PHE A 216 4.86 7.73 -7.29
CA PHE A 216 4.18 8.15 -8.53
C PHE A 216 4.29 9.66 -8.85
N PRO A 217 4.04 10.60 -7.90
CA PRO A 217 4.17 12.03 -8.18
C PRO A 217 5.61 12.47 -8.48
N THR A 218 6.60 11.85 -7.84
CA THR A 218 8.02 12.16 -8.04
C THR A 218 8.52 11.63 -9.39
N ILE A 219 8.09 10.43 -9.80
CA ILE A 219 8.37 9.87 -11.12
C ILE A 219 7.84 10.81 -12.21
N HIS A 220 6.58 11.24 -12.10
CA HIS A 220 6.03 12.20 -13.06
C HIS A 220 6.84 13.50 -13.14
N ALA A 221 7.23 14.08 -11.99
CA ALA A 221 8.01 15.33 -11.99
C ALA A 221 9.38 15.16 -12.66
N ILE A 222 10.04 14.03 -12.43
CA ILE A 222 11.35 13.71 -13.00
C ILE A 222 11.26 13.58 -14.53
N TRP A 223 10.27 12.86 -15.04
CA TRP A 223 10.13 12.61 -16.47
C TRP A 223 9.50 13.76 -17.26
N SER A 224 8.60 14.54 -16.64
CA SER A 224 7.98 15.71 -17.28
C SER A 224 8.91 16.92 -17.36
N CYS A 225 9.92 17.00 -16.48
CA CYS A 225 10.87 18.09 -16.39
C CYS A 225 12.34 17.62 -16.48
N PRO A 226 12.78 17.02 -17.62
CA PRO A 226 14.09 16.38 -17.73
C PRO A 226 15.28 17.33 -17.58
N GLU A 227 15.06 18.63 -17.84
CA GLU A 227 16.07 19.68 -17.66
C GLU A 227 16.38 19.97 -16.18
N SER A 228 15.56 19.47 -15.26
CA SER A 228 15.71 19.64 -13.81
C SER A 228 16.06 18.32 -13.14
N THR A 229 17.11 18.33 -12.34
CA THR A 229 17.51 17.18 -11.50
C THR A 229 17.17 17.39 -10.02
N GLN A 230 16.33 18.39 -9.72
CA GLN A 230 16.08 18.82 -8.34
C GLN A 230 15.45 17.71 -7.48
N VAL A 231 14.41 17.04 -8.00
CA VAL A 231 13.71 15.97 -7.27
C VAL A 231 14.66 14.80 -7.00
N GLN A 232 15.40 14.33 -8.00
CA GLN A 232 16.38 13.24 -7.85
C GLN A 232 17.45 13.57 -6.80
N ASN A 233 17.96 14.80 -6.81
CA ASN A 233 18.96 15.23 -5.84
C ASN A 233 18.41 15.30 -4.41
N ILE A 234 17.15 15.73 -4.23
CA ILE A 234 16.50 15.74 -2.91
C ILE A 234 16.28 14.31 -2.40
N LEU A 235 15.76 13.41 -3.24
CA LEU A 235 15.57 12.00 -2.88
C LEU A 235 16.90 11.34 -2.47
N ARG A 236 17.98 11.63 -3.20
CA ARG A 236 19.31 11.11 -2.90
C ARG A 236 19.87 11.60 -1.56
N GLN A 237 19.46 12.77 -1.07
CA GLN A 237 19.90 13.28 0.22
C GLN A 237 19.29 12.54 1.41
N ARG A 238 18.18 11.82 1.22
CA ARG A 238 17.42 11.16 2.31
C ARG A 238 17.20 12.09 3.51
N THR A 239 16.82 13.33 3.19
CA THR A 239 16.83 14.42 4.15
C THR A 239 15.65 14.35 5.12
N GLU A 240 15.90 14.67 6.40
CA GLU A 240 14.85 14.92 7.39
C GLU A 240 14.51 16.43 7.49
N ASN A 241 15.18 17.29 6.71
CA ASN A 241 14.96 18.74 6.75
C ASN A 241 13.59 19.12 6.17
N MET A 242 12.76 19.73 7.01
CA MET A 242 11.39 20.11 6.69
C MET A 242 11.28 21.15 5.57
N ASP A 243 12.22 22.08 5.47
CA ASP A 243 12.20 23.14 4.45
C ASP A 243 12.55 22.58 3.08
N ILE A 244 13.50 21.63 3.00
CA ILE A 244 13.81 20.92 1.76
C ILE A 244 12.62 20.08 1.30
N LYS A 245 11.93 19.40 2.22
CA LYS A 245 10.72 18.64 1.91
C LYS A 245 9.60 19.53 1.38
N LYS A 246 9.31 20.66 2.04
CA LYS A 246 8.31 21.63 1.59
C LYS A 246 8.66 22.18 0.21
N TYR A 247 9.92 22.55 -0.02
CA TYR A 247 10.39 22.99 -1.33
C TYR A 247 10.13 21.94 -2.42
N CYS A 248 10.41 20.67 -2.14
CA CYS A 248 10.12 19.57 -3.08
C CYS A 248 8.62 19.46 -3.37
N VAL A 249 7.76 19.47 -2.34
CA VAL A 249 6.30 19.41 -2.49
C VAL A 249 5.77 20.58 -3.32
N ASP A 250 6.23 21.81 -3.03
CA ASP A 250 5.84 23.01 -3.80
C ASP A 250 6.26 22.89 -5.27
N TYR A 251 7.44 22.32 -5.53
CA TYR A 251 7.91 22.04 -6.88
C TYR A 251 7.01 21.00 -7.58
N LEU A 252 6.62 19.91 -6.91
CA LEU A 252 5.72 18.89 -7.46
C LEU A 252 4.34 19.47 -7.82
N GLU A 253 3.79 20.38 -7.00
CA GLU A 253 2.55 21.09 -7.33
C GLU A 253 2.74 21.99 -8.56
N LYS A 254 3.83 22.77 -8.59
CA LYS A 254 4.12 23.71 -9.69
C LYS A 254 4.27 23.03 -11.06
N VAL A 255 4.85 21.83 -11.10
CA VAL A 255 5.01 21.05 -12.34
C VAL A 255 3.79 20.17 -12.66
N GLY A 256 2.72 20.26 -11.86
CA GLY A 256 1.47 19.57 -12.10
C GLY A 256 1.44 18.09 -11.71
N SER A 257 2.44 17.57 -11.00
CA SER A 257 2.50 16.15 -10.62
C SER A 257 1.33 15.72 -9.75
N PHE A 258 0.88 16.57 -8.84
CA PHE A 258 -0.30 16.26 -8.02
C PHE A 258 -1.59 16.27 -8.83
N ALA A 259 -1.72 17.16 -9.83
CA ALA A 259 -2.86 17.16 -10.74
C ALA A 259 -2.89 15.88 -11.59
N TYR A 260 -1.76 15.51 -12.19
CA TYR A 260 -1.60 14.27 -12.96
C TYR A 260 -1.93 13.02 -12.12
N THR A 261 -1.46 12.98 -10.87
CA THR A 261 -1.73 11.88 -9.95
C THR A 261 -3.23 11.76 -9.64
N ARG A 262 -3.93 12.89 -9.41
CA ARG A 262 -5.38 12.89 -9.17
C ARG A 262 -6.15 12.42 -10.41
N GLU A 263 -5.76 12.85 -11.60
CA GLU A 263 -6.36 12.40 -12.86
C GLU A 263 -6.20 10.89 -13.05
N THR A 264 -4.99 10.36 -12.85
CA THR A 264 -4.73 8.90 -12.88
C THR A 264 -5.60 8.15 -11.86
N LEU A 265 -5.78 8.69 -10.65
CA LEU A 265 -6.64 8.08 -9.63
C LEU A 265 -8.13 8.07 -10.03
N LEU A 266 -8.60 9.10 -10.74
CA LEU A 266 -9.96 9.16 -11.27
C LEU A 266 -10.17 8.16 -12.42
N GLU A 267 -9.17 7.99 -13.28
CA GLU A 267 -9.19 6.98 -14.34
C GLU A 267 -9.25 5.56 -13.77
N LEU A 268 -8.38 5.25 -12.80
CA LEU A 268 -8.36 3.94 -12.11
C LEU A 268 -9.65 3.69 -11.33
N GLU A 269 -10.23 4.71 -10.69
CA GLU A 269 -11.53 4.62 -10.04
C GLU A 269 -12.64 4.29 -11.06
N THR A 270 -12.64 4.99 -12.20
CA THR A 270 -13.63 4.78 -13.27
C THR A 270 -13.52 3.37 -13.84
N GLU A 271 -12.29 2.91 -14.10
CA GLU A 271 -12.02 1.56 -14.59
C GLU A 271 -12.44 0.50 -13.57
N ALA A 272 -12.20 0.73 -12.27
CA ALA A 272 -12.65 -0.17 -11.22
C ALA A 272 -14.18 -0.31 -11.22
N TYR A 273 -14.94 0.78 -11.32
CA TYR A 273 -16.41 0.70 -11.40
C TYR A 273 -16.88 -0.02 -12.68
N ARG A 274 -16.25 0.25 -13.82
CA ARG A 274 -16.56 -0.42 -15.09
C ARG A 274 -16.37 -1.93 -14.98
N LEU A 275 -15.23 -2.37 -14.45
CA LEU A 275 -14.93 -3.79 -14.23
C LEU A 275 -15.88 -4.44 -13.21
N ILE A 276 -16.26 -3.73 -12.16
CA ILE A 276 -17.26 -4.22 -11.19
C ILE A 276 -18.62 -4.43 -11.87
N GLU A 277 -19.06 -3.49 -12.70
CA GLU A 277 -20.31 -3.58 -13.45
C GLU A 277 -20.30 -4.75 -14.43
N GLU A 278 -19.20 -4.97 -15.17
CA GLU A 278 -19.01 -6.12 -16.07
C GLU A 278 -19.11 -7.48 -15.36
N LEU A 279 -18.73 -7.53 -14.08
CA LEU A 279 -18.84 -8.72 -13.24
C LEU A 279 -20.22 -8.86 -12.56
N GLY A 280 -21.20 -8.03 -12.93
CA GLY A 280 -22.57 -8.08 -12.43
C GLY A 280 -22.83 -7.19 -11.21
N GLY A 281 -21.94 -6.26 -10.89
CA GLY A 281 -22.05 -5.32 -9.78
C GLY A 281 -21.57 -5.89 -8.44
N ASN A 282 -21.15 -4.99 -7.54
CA ASN A 282 -20.74 -5.33 -6.17
C ASN A 282 -20.85 -4.12 -5.25
N PRO A 283 -21.99 -3.94 -4.55
CA PRO A 283 -22.23 -2.75 -3.74
C PRO A 283 -21.21 -2.54 -2.61
N GLN A 284 -20.66 -3.64 -2.07
CA GLN A 284 -19.66 -3.56 -1.00
C GLN A 284 -18.33 -3.04 -1.54
N LEU A 285 -17.90 -3.54 -2.70
CA LEU A 285 -16.65 -3.10 -3.32
C LEU A 285 -16.78 -1.67 -3.86
N GLU A 286 -17.90 -1.32 -4.46
CA GLU A 286 -18.20 0.05 -4.90
C GLU A 286 -18.15 1.04 -3.75
N SER A 287 -18.77 0.69 -2.61
CA SER A 287 -18.73 1.53 -1.41
C SER A 287 -17.31 1.69 -0.85
N LEU A 288 -16.49 0.64 -0.93
CA LEU A 288 -15.10 0.69 -0.49
C LEU A 288 -14.26 1.60 -1.39
N VAL A 289 -14.38 1.47 -2.72
CA VAL A 289 -13.70 2.34 -3.69
C VAL A 289 -14.11 3.80 -3.44
N LYS A 290 -15.42 4.07 -3.35
CA LYS A 290 -15.95 5.41 -3.08
C LYS A 290 -15.42 6.03 -1.78
N LEU A 291 -15.31 5.24 -0.71
CA LEU A 291 -14.76 5.69 0.57
C LEU A 291 -13.29 6.12 0.41
N LEU A 292 -12.51 5.33 -0.32
CA LEU A 292 -11.09 5.58 -0.54
C LEU A 292 -10.85 6.78 -1.45
N SER A 293 -11.77 7.04 -2.39
CA SER A 293 -11.68 8.15 -3.35
C SER A 293 -11.93 9.54 -2.77
N ARG A 294 -12.45 9.65 -1.54
CA ARG A 294 -12.73 10.95 -0.92
C ARG A 294 -11.49 11.84 -0.86
N MET A 295 -10.33 11.24 -0.60
CA MET A 295 -9.07 11.96 -0.40
C MET A 295 -8.63 12.77 -1.63
N HIS A 296 -8.71 12.20 -2.84
CA HIS A 296 -8.31 12.94 -4.05
C HIS A 296 -9.43 13.85 -4.57
N ARG A 297 -10.70 13.54 -4.30
CA ARG A 297 -11.85 14.36 -4.71
C ARG A 297 -12.02 15.63 -3.86
N GLU A 298 -11.81 15.56 -2.55
CA GLU A 298 -11.89 16.73 -1.65
C GLU A 298 -10.75 17.72 -1.89
N ALA A 299 -9.56 17.22 -2.25
CA ALA A 299 -8.44 18.03 -2.68
C ALA A 299 -8.76 18.78 -3.98
N GLU A 300 -9.35 18.11 -4.96
CA GLU A 300 -9.76 18.74 -6.23
C GLU A 300 -10.84 19.82 -6.02
N ALA A 301 -11.84 19.55 -5.17
CA ALA A 301 -12.86 20.55 -4.82
C ALA A 301 -12.25 21.79 -4.16
N SER A 302 -11.25 21.61 -3.31
CA SER A 302 -10.53 22.71 -2.65
C SER A 302 -9.70 23.54 -3.65
N VAL A 303 -9.02 22.89 -4.60
CA VAL A 303 -8.27 23.57 -5.66
C VAL A 303 -9.21 24.35 -6.59
N ARG A 304 -10.33 23.76 -7.00
CA ARG A 304 -11.36 24.42 -7.84
C ARG A 304 -12.02 25.59 -7.11
N ALA A 305 -12.24 25.49 -5.80
CA ALA A 305 -12.76 26.60 -4.99
C ALA A 305 -11.75 27.75 -4.85
N GLY A 306 -10.45 27.43 -4.70
CA GLY A 306 -9.37 28.41 -4.66
C GLY A 306 -9.15 29.14 -5.99
N SER A 307 -9.24 28.43 -7.12
CA SER A 307 -9.10 29.04 -8.45
C SER A 307 -10.30 29.91 -8.86
N ALA A 308 -11.51 29.55 -8.42
CA ALA A 308 -12.71 30.37 -8.58
C ALA A 308 -12.72 31.62 -7.67
N GLY A 309 -12.10 31.55 -6.49
CA GLY A 309 -11.94 32.71 -5.60
C GLY A 309 -10.91 33.73 -6.09
N GLY A 310 -9.77 33.27 -6.63
CA GLY A 310 -8.72 34.16 -7.15
C GLY A 310 -9.09 34.90 -8.43
N SER A 311 -10.04 34.38 -9.20
CA SER A 311 -10.53 35.04 -10.43
C SER A 311 -11.58 36.14 -10.15
N ALA A 312 -12.17 36.18 -8.95
CA ALA A 312 -13.10 37.25 -8.55
C ALA A 312 -12.38 38.50 -7.99
N GLU A 313 -11.14 38.38 -7.50
CA GLU A 313 -10.35 39.52 -6.99
C GLU A 313 -9.60 40.29 -8.09
N GLN A 314 -9.37 39.70 -9.26
CA GLN A 314 -8.72 40.38 -10.40
C GLN A 314 -9.67 41.22 -11.27
N GLN A 315 -10.97 41.28 -10.95
CA GLN A 315 -11.93 42.19 -11.62
C GLN A 315 -12.32 43.41 -10.76
N LYS A 316 -11.59 43.69 -9.67
CA LYS A 316 -11.81 44.86 -8.80
C LYS A 316 -10.58 45.77 -8.61
N GLN A 317 -9.58 45.69 -9.50
CA GLN A 317 -8.55 46.71 -9.63
C GLN A 317 -8.60 47.35 -11.01
#